data_AF-A0A1I5WNR0-F1
#
_entry.id   AF-A0A1I5WNR0-F1
#
_cell.length_a   1.000
_cell.length_b   1.000
_cell.length_c   1.000
_cell.angle_alpha   90.00
_cell.angle_beta   90.00
_cell.angle_gamma   90.00
#
_symmetry.space_group_name_H-M   'P 1'
#
loop_
_entity.id
_entity.type
_entity.pdbx_description
1 polymer ?
#
loop_
_entity_poly.entity_id
_entity_poly.type
_entity_poly.pdbx_seq_one_letter_code
_entity_poly.pdbx_strand_id
1 'polypeptide(L)' 'MDEQWLIRQIEEKREALKKLLHSKDFNLNDHEVIKLSQELDELILQYTQYKTRE' A
#
# COMPACT_ATOMS: atom_id res chain seq x y z
N MET A 1 -9.77 -11.72 10.10
CA MET A 1 -8.69 -10.94 9.46
C MET A 1 -7.76 -10.56 10.58
N ASP A 2 -6.56 -11.12 10.60
CA ASP A 2 -5.58 -10.84 11.65
C ASP A 2 -4.90 -9.50 11.38
N GLU A 3 -4.83 -8.63 12.39
CA GLU A 3 -4.17 -7.33 12.32
C GLU A 3 -2.75 -7.44 11.72
N GLN A 4 -1.99 -8.45 12.15
CA GLN A 4 -0.64 -8.69 11.65
C GLN A 4 -0.58 -9.05 10.15
N TRP A 5 -1.62 -9.71 9.64
CA TRP A 5 -1.69 -10.02 8.21
C TRP A 5 -1.89 -8.73 7.39
N LEU A 6 -2.77 -7.82 7.83
CA LEU A 6 -2.97 -6.50 7.22
C LEU A 6 -1.70 -5.66 7.24
N ILE A 7 -1.02 -5.59 8.39
CA ILE A 7 0.25 -4.86 8.53
C ILE A 7 1.30 -5.40 7.55
N ARG A 8 1.43 -6.73 7.44
CA ARG A 8 2.37 -7.36 6.52
C ARG A 8 2.06 -7.02 5.06
N GLN A 9 0.79 -7.06 4.67
CA GLN A 9 0.38 -6.69 3.30
C GLN A 9 0.66 -5.21 2.99
N ILE A 10 0.44 -4.32 3.96
CA ILE A 10 0.77 -2.89 3.83
C ILE A 10 2.27 -2.71 3.63
N GLU A 11 3.11 -3.38 4.44
CA GLU A 11 4.57 -3.29 4.31
C GLU A 11 5.07 -3.83 2.97
N GLU A 12 4.56 -4.99 2.53
CA GLU A 12 4.92 -5.57 1.22
C GLU A 12 4.54 -4.64 0.06
N LYS A 13 3.32 -4.07 0.06
CA LYS A 13 2.92 -3.11 -0.97
C LYS A 13 3.70 -1.81 -0.88
N ARG A 14 4.04 -1.32 0.31
CA ARG A 14 4.87 -0.10 0.48
C ARG A 14 6.27 -0.31 -0.11
N GLU A 15 6.87 -1.47 0.11
CA GLU A 15 8.17 -1.79 -0.47
C GLU A 15 8.10 -1.93 -1.99
N ALA A 16 7.05 -2.59 -2.50
CA ALA A 16 6.81 -2.70 -3.94
C ALA A 16 6.64 -1.33 -4.59
N LEU A 17 5.90 -0.40 -3.96
CA LEU A 17 5.72 0.97 -4.44
C LEU A 17 7.05 1.71 -4.49
N LYS A 18 7.86 1.57 -3.43
CA LYS A 18 9.19 2.20 -3.37
C LYS A 18 10.12 1.68 -4.46
N LYS A 19 10.14 0.38 -4.70
CA LYS A 19 10.92 -0.26 -5.79
C LYS A 19 10.43 0.24 -7.16
N LEU A 20 9.12 0.27 -7.37
CA LEU A 20 8.51 0.73 -8.60
C LEU A 20 8.83 2.20 -8.88
N LEU A 21 8.72 3.07 -7.85
CA LEU A 21 9.12 4.47 -7.94
C LEU A 21 10.60 4.62 -8.32
N HIS A 22 11.50 3.87 -7.67
CA HIS A 22 12.92 3.88 -8.02
C HIS A 22 13.17 3.43 -9.47
N SER A 23 12.47 2.38 -9.93
CA SER A 23 12.62 1.88 -11.30
C SER A 23 12.03 2.81 -12.37
N LYS A 24 11.04 3.63 -12.02
CA LYS A 24 10.35 4.54 -12.93
C LYS A 24 10.89 5.98 -12.85
N ASP A 25 12.07 6.20 -12.26
CA ASP A 25 12.66 7.53 -12.03
C ASP A 25 11.72 8.49 -11.28
N PHE A 26 11.04 7.98 -10.25
CA PHE A 26 10.05 8.71 -9.46
C PHE A 26 8.89 9.29 -10.30
N ASN A 27 8.56 8.67 -11.43
CA ASN A 27 7.41 9.05 -12.23
C ASN A 27 6.10 8.70 -11.51
N LEU A 28 5.56 9.66 -10.76
CA LEU A 28 4.30 9.56 -10.02
C LEU A 28 3.07 9.45 -10.94
N ASN A 29 3.21 9.81 -12.22
CA ASN A 29 2.13 9.72 -13.20
C ASN A 29 2.09 8.35 -13.92
N ASP A 30 3.01 7.44 -13.59
CA ASP A 30 2.97 6.09 -14.13
C ASP A 30 1.72 5.36 -13.62
N HIS A 31 1.01 4.73 -14.54
CA HIS A 31 -0.25 4.05 -14.24
C HIS A 31 -0.08 2.94 -13.19
N GLU A 32 1.06 2.24 -13.18
CA GLU A 32 1.33 1.21 -12.17
C GLU A 32 1.61 1.84 -10.81
N VAL A 33 2.32 2.97 -10.76
CA VAL A 33 2.58 3.72 -9.51
C VAL A 33 1.27 4.20 -8.90
N ILE A 34 0.39 4.78 -9.72
CA ILE A 34 -0.93 5.25 -9.27
C ILE A 34 -1.76 4.07 -8.74
N LYS A 35 -1.86 2.99 -9.51
CA LYS A 35 -2.63 1.81 -9.14
C LYS A 35 -2.13 1.20 -7.82
N LEU A 36 -0.82 1.04 -7.69
CA LEU A 36 -0.22 0.42 -6.52
C LEU A 36 -0.31 1.32 -5.28
N SER A 37 -0.31 2.65 -5.48
CA SER A 37 -0.61 3.63 -4.43
C SER A 37 -2.06 3.53 -3.95
N GLN A 38 -3.02 3.41 -4.87
CA GLN A 38 -4.44 3.21 -4.53
C GLN A 38 -4.68 1.92 -3.76
N GLU A 39 -4.06 0.81 -4.19
CA GLU A 39 -4.16 -0.47 -3.49
C GLU A 39 -3.54 -0.43 -2.07
N LEU A 40 -2.48 0.36 -1.88
CA LEU A 40 -1.88 0.59 -0.57
C LEU A 40 -2.82 1.42 0.32
N ASP A 41 -3.43 2.46 -0.23
CA ASP A 41 -4.39 3.33 0.46
C ASP A 41 -5.62 2.54 0.94
N GLU A 42 -6.16 1.66 0.09
CA GLU A 42 -7.26 0.76 0.45
C GLU A 42 -6.90 -0.18 1.62
N LEU A 43 -5.68 -0.74 1.63
CA LEU A 43 -5.24 -1.60 2.74
C LEU A 43 -5.07 -0.81 4.04
N ILE A 44 -4.53 0.41 3.97
CA ILE A 44 -4.41 1.30 5.13
C ILE A 44 -5.80 1.68 5.66
N LEU A 45 -6.76 1.96 4.77
CA LEU A 45 -8.13 2.24 5.16
C LEU A 45 -8.78 1.03 5.85
N GLN A 46 -8.60 -0.18 5.30
CA GLN A 46 -9.09 -1.41 5.93
C GLN A 46 -8.48 -1.63 7.31
N TYR A 47 -7.16 -1.43 7.45
CA TYR A 47 -6.48 -1.51 8.74
C TYR A 47 -6.99 -0.47 9.74
N THR A 48 -7.19 0.77 9.29
CA THR A 48 -7.72 1.85 10.13
C THR A 48 -9.15 1.55 10.59
N GLN A 49 -9.99 1.02 9.70
CA GLN A 49 -11.35 0.59 10.04
C GLN A 49 -11.37 -0.59 11.00
N TYR A 50 -10.44 -1.55 10.84
CA TYR A 50 -10.26 -2.66 11.76
C TYR A 50 -9.90 -2.15 13.16
N LYS A 51 -8.88 -1.30 13.27
CA LYS A 51 -8.43 -0.63 14.51
C LYS A 51 -9.50 0.23 15.20
N THR A 52 -10.38 0.85 14.42
CA THR A 52 -11.44 1.74 14.92
C THR A 52 -12.65 0.97 15.45
N ARG A 53 -12.79 -0.32 15.08
CA ARG A 53 -13.88 -1.20 15.53
C ARG A 53 -13.56 -2.02 16.78
N GLU A 54 -12.31 -2.04 17.22
CA GLU A 54 -11.85 -2.61 18.50
C GLU A 54 -11.93 -1.58 19.64
#